data_AF-A0A960ICS9-F1
#
_entry.id   AF-A0A960ICS9-F1
#
_cell.length_a   1.000
_cell.length_b   1.000
_cell.length_c   1.000
_cell.angle_alpha   90.00
_cell.angle_beta   90.00
_cell.angle_gamma   90.00
#
_symmetry.space_group_name_H-M   'P 1'
#
loop_
_entity.id
_entity.type
_entity.pdbx_description
1 polymer ?
#
loop_
_entity_poly.entity_id
_entity_poly.type
_entity_poly.pdbx_seq_one_letter_code
_entity_poly.pdbx_strand_id
1 'polypeptide(L)'
;TSVVGQLSAELPQGARLRVEPVGDPLAESGQGVIGGLIASGYTVYTSDGARTDKWGATRTWREQAVDTTLTVVVVPSNSEPTLVAGCRAMPGAELVAYHDGLTEDERGELSFLFTVRYLQAGALEPDAAARLDALIARDLRIAVFEAPGVCAQA
;
A
#
# COMPACT_ATOMS: atom_id res chain seq x y z
N THR A 1 -7.79 -12.36 2.39
CA THR A 1 -7.98 -11.52 3.60
C THR A 1 -7.55 -10.11 3.30
N SER A 2 -8.29 -9.08 3.73
CA SER A 2 -7.90 -7.67 3.53
C SER A 2 -6.59 -7.34 4.25
N VAL A 3 -5.87 -6.30 3.82
CA VAL A 3 -4.64 -5.82 4.49
C VAL A 3 -4.89 -5.57 5.97
N VAL A 4 -5.97 -4.85 6.31
CA VAL A 4 -6.33 -4.54 7.71
C VAL A 4 -6.63 -5.80 8.52
N GLY A 5 -7.26 -6.81 7.90
CA GLY A 5 -7.53 -8.08 8.57
C GLY A 5 -6.25 -8.88 8.87
N GLN A 6 -5.27 -8.83 7.96
CA GLN A 6 -3.95 -9.42 8.20
C GLN A 6 -3.23 -8.69 9.34
N LEU A 7 -3.17 -7.35 9.29
CA LEU A 7 -2.55 -6.54 10.34
C LEU A 7 -3.21 -6.73 11.72
N SER A 8 -4.52 -6.94 11.75
CA SER A 8 -5.23 -7.19 13.02
C SER A 8 -4.91 -8.54 13.65
N ALA A 9 -4.42 -9.51 12.86
CA ALA A 9 -3.96 -10.80 13.37
C ALA A 9 -2.52 -10.73 13.90
N GLU A 10 -1.68 -9.89 13.31
CA GLU A 10 -0.28 -9.72 13.68
C GLU A 10 -0.06 -8.74 14.84
N LEU A 11 -0.87 -7.67 14.92
CA LEU A 11 -0.63 -6.57 15.84
C LEU A 11 -1.52 -6.64 17.09
N PRO A 12 -0.97 -6.37 18.30
CA PRO A 12 -1.76 -6.30 19.52
C PRO A 12 -2.90 -5.28 19.43
N GLN A 13 -4.12 -5.69 19.81
CA GLN A 13 -5.28 -4.81 19.78
C GLN A 13 -5.04 -3.53 20.61
N GLY A 14 -5.37 -2.37 20.03
CA GLY A 14 -5.23 -1.07 20.69
C GLY A 14 -3.82 -0.47 20.65
N ALA A 15 -2.86 -1.12 19.98
CA ALA A 15 -1.51 -0.59 19.82
C ALA A 15 -1.48 0.79 19.16
N ARG A 16 -0.43 1.56 19.51
CA ARG A 16 -0.07 2.85 18.93
C ARG A 16 0.89 2.64 17.78
N LEU A 17 0.41 2.90 16.57
CA LEU A 17 1.11 2.61 15.32
C LEU A 17 1.58 3.91 14.68
N ARG A 18 2.84 4.01 14.31
CA ARG A 18 3.26 4.96 13.26
C ARG A 18 3.01 4.31 11.91
N VAL A 19 2.33 4.96 10.98
CA VAL A 19 1.97 4.43 9.67
C VAL A 19 2.36 5.44 8.60
N GLU A 20 3.17 5.04 7.64
CA GLU A 20 3.66 5.93 6.58
C GLU A 20 3.38 5.33 5.20
N PRO A 21 2.48 5.93 4.42
CA PRO A 21 2.29 5.58 3.01
C PRO A 21 3.51 5.98 2.17
N VAL A 22 3.97 5.06 1.32
CA VAL A 22 5.04 5.28 0.33
C VAL A 22 4.54 4.80 -1.02
N GLY A 23 4.78 5.57 -2.10
CA GLY A 23 4.32 5.21 -3.45
C GLY A 23 2.82 5.47 -3.70
N ASP A 24 2.15 6.23 -2.84
CA ASP A 24 0.73 6.60 -2.95
C ASP A 24 0.56 8.09 -3.31
N PRO A 25 0.85 8.50 -4.57
CA PRO A 25 0.88 9.92 -4.95
C PRO A 25 -0.49 10.61 -4.87
N LEU A 26 -1.58 9.83 -4.91
CA LEU A 26 -2.96 10.35 -4.83
C LEU A 26 -3.54 10.25 -3.42
N ALA A 27 -2.81 9.66 -2.46
CA ALA A 27 -3.26 9.45 -1.08
C ALA A 27 -4.63 8.73 -1.00
N GLU A 28 -4.84 7.69 -1.80
CA GLU A 28 -6.09 6.92 -1.81
C GLU A 28 -5.94 5.63 -1.02
N SER A 29 -5.01 4.76 -1.45
CA SER A 29 -4.88 3.40 -0.92
C SER A 29 -4.29 3.38 0.48
N GLY A 30 -3.25 4.18 0.73
CA GLY A 30 -2.63 4.31 2.05
C GLY A 30 -3.59 4.91 3.08
N GLN A 31 -4.43 5.88 2.66
CA GLN A 31 -5.47 6.44 3.51
C GLN A 31 -6.57 5.40 3.84
N GLY A 32 -6.91 4.53 2.88
CA GLY A 32 -7.81 3.40 3.12
C GLY A 32 -7.30 2.46 4.22
N VAL A 33 -6.00 2.13 4.22
CA VAL A 33 -5.38 1.30 5.26
C VAL A 33 -5.43 2.00 6.62
N ILE A 34 -5.08 3.29 6.68
CA ILE A 34 -5.13 4.10 7.91
C ILE A 34 -6.55 4.14 8.48
N GLY A 35 -7.55 4.45 7.64
CA GLY A 35 -8.96 4.50 8.05
C GLY A 35 -9.45 3.16 8.58
N GLY A 36 -9.06 2.05 7.93
CA GLY A 36 -9.38 0.70 8.38
C GLY A 36 -8.77 0.34 9.74
N LEU A 37 -7.50 0.68 9.98
CA LEU A 37 -6.86 0.46 11.28
C LEU A 37 -7.54 1.24 12.41
N ILE A 38 -7.91 2.50 12.16
CA ILE A 38 -8.66 3.32 13.13
C ILE A 38 -10.02 2.69 13.43
N ALA A 39 -10.74 2.24 12.41
CA ALA A 39 -12.03 1.56 12.59
C ALA A 39 -11.92 0.25 13.38
N SER A 40 -10.77 -0.45 13.26
CA SER A 40 -10.44 -1.63 14.06
C SER A 40 -9.96 -1.31 15.49
N GLY A 41 -9.90 -0.04 15.88
CA GLY A 41 -9.58 0.40 17.25
C GLY A 41 -8.11 0.68 17.54
N TYR A 42 -7.25 0.77 16.53
CA TYR A 42 -5.85 1.16 16.70
C TYR A 42 -5.69 2.68 16.79
N THR A 43 -4.64 3.12 17.49
CA THR A 43 -4.23 4.53 17.50
C THR A 43 -3.14 4.72 16.44
N VAL A 44 -3.38 5.55 15.41
CA VAL A 44 -2.49 5.69 14.25
C VAL A 44 -1.87 7.10 14.16
N TYR A 45 -0.56 7.16 13.89
CA TYR A 45 0.25 8.37 13.71
C TYR A 45 0.93 8.40 12.33
N THR A 46 1.04 9.55 11.67
CA THR A 46 1.79 9.72 10.39
C THR A 46 2.77 10.89 10.49
N SER A 47 3.85 10.88 9.70
CA SER A 47 4.94 11.87 9.79
C SER A 47 4.59 13.24 9.20
N ASP A 48 3.73 13.27 8.19
CA ASP A 48 3.27 14.47 7.49
C ASP A 48 2.07 15.15 8.17
N GLY A 49 1.42 14.45 9.10
CA GLY A 49 0.16 14.89 9.68
C GLY A 49 -0.93 15.19 8.65
N ALA A 50 -1.01 14.49 7.50
CA ALA A 50 -1.82 14.83 6.32
C ALA A 50 -3.36 14.71 6.46
N ARG A 51 -3.89 15.03 7.64
CA ARG A 51 -4.52 16.35 7.84
C ARG A 51 -4.74 16.49 9.34
N THR A 52 -4.19 17.54 9.94
CA THR A 52 -4.27 17.86 11.38
C THR A 52 -5.71 18.00 11.89
N ASP A 53 -6.68 17.88 10.99
CA ASP A 53 -8.11 18.03 11.12
C ASP A 53 -8.95 16.82 10.63
N LYS A 54 -8.37 15.73 10.11
CA LYS A 54 -9.17 14.63 9.50
C LYS A 54 -9.51 13.44 10.39
N TRP A 55 -8.67 13.04 11.35
CA TRP A 55 -8.90 11.81 12.14
C TRP A 55 -8.62 12.07 13.64
N GLY A 56 -9.55 11.75 14.55
CA GLY A 56 -9.59 12.26 15.94
C GLY A 56 -9.17 11.23 17.01
N ALA A 57 -9.10 11.56 18.32
CA ALA A 57 -9.10 12.86 19.01
C ALA A 57 -8.13 12.71 20.20
N THR A 58 -6.85 13.05 20.07
CA THR A 58 -6.35 14.42 20.21
C THR A 58 -5.12 14.59 19.33
N ARG A 59 -5.24 15.48 18.36
CA ARG A 59 -4.39 15.54 17.16
C ARG A 59 -3.04 16.23 17.40
N THR A 60 -2.15 16.01 16.42
CA THR A 60 -0.76 16.50 16.24
C THR A 60 0.25 16.16 17.30
N TRP A 61 1.14 15.20 17.02
CA TRP A 61 2.39 15.10 17.75
C TRP A 61 3.49 14.45 16.88
N ARG A 62 4.42 15.27 16.39
CA ARG A 62 5.78 14.76 16.12
C ARG A 62 6.32 14.18 17.44
N GLU A 63 7.12 13.12 17.37
CA GLU A 63 7.89 12.57 18.50
C GLU A 63 7.08 11.82 19.58
N GLN A 64 5.90 11.25 19.26
CA GLN A 64 5.22 10.35 20.20
C GLN A 64 5.90 8.98 20.27
N ALA A 65 5.92 8.42 21.48
CA ALA A 65 6.26 7.01 21.67
C ALA A 65 5.18 6.15 20.99
N VAL A 66 5.62 5.34 20.04
CA VAL A 66 4.80 4.34 19.35
C VAL A 66 5.25 2.95 19.75
N ASP A 67 4.34 1.99 19.66
CA ASP A 67 4.64 0.60 19.95
C ASP A 67 5.28 -0.07 18.72
N THR A 68 4.88 0.35 17.51
CA THR A 68 5.48 -0.11 16.26
C THR A 68 5.41 0.94 15.13
N THR A 69 6.26 0.79 14.12
CA THR A 69 6.25 1.60 12.88
C THR A 69 5.96 0.70 11.68
N LEU A 70 4.92 1.06 10.94
CA LEU A 70 4.47 0.43 9.71
C LEU A 70 4.77 1.35 8.52
N THR A 71 5.39 0.79 7.49
CA THR A 71 5.49 1.43 6.17
C THR A 71 4.50 0.76 5.23
N VAL A 72 3.54 1.53 4.70
CA VAL A 72 2.54 1.05 3.74
C VAL A 72 3.00 1.40 2.34
N VAL A 73 3.59 0.43 1.65
CA VAL A 73 4.06 0.58 0.28
C VAL A 73 2.91 0.29 -0.67
N VAL A 74 2.45 1.34 -1.36
CA VAL A 74 1.48 1.25 -2.46
C VAL A 74 2.28 1.21 -3.75
N VAL A 75 2.10 0.14 -4.52
CA VAL A 75 2.80 -0.06 -5.78
C VAL A 75 1.82 0.17 -6.92
N PRO A 76 1.88 1.32 -7.63
CA PRO A 76 1.20 1.45 -8.90
C PRO A 76 1.85 0.54 -9.95
N SER A 77 1.03 0.10 -10.91
CA SER A 77 1.39 -0.71 -12.07
C SER A 77 2.80 -0.38 -12.59
N ASN A 78 3.65 -1.41 -12.69
CA ASN A 78 5.01 -1.39 -13.24
C ASN A 78 6.12 -0.75 -12.37
N SER A 79 5.83 -0.31 -11.14
CA SER A 79 6.81 0.34 -10.23
C SER A 79 7.26 -0.55 -9.05
N GLU A 80 6.86 -1.82 -9.03
CA GLU A 80 7.10 -2.76 -7.91
C GLU A 80 8.56 -2.92 -7.47
N PRO A 81 9.55 -3.06 -8.37
CA PRO A 81 10.83 -3.58 -7.96
C PRO A 81 11.63 -2.66 -7.03
N THR A 82 11.36 -1.34 -7.02
CA THR A 82 12.19 -0.39 -6.27
C THR A 82 11.68 -0.14 -4.86
N LEU A 83 10.38 0.09 -4.68
CA LEU A 83 9.83 0.48 -3.37
C LEU A 83 9.77 -0.69 -2.37
N VAL A 84 9.31 -1.87 -2.82
CA VAL A 84 9.24 -3.06 -1.95
C VAL A 84 10.63 -3.61 -1.66
N ALA A 85 11.55 -3.59 -2.64
CA ALA A 85 12.92 -4.02 -2.42
C ALA A 85 13.67 -3.09 -1.44
N GLY A 86 13.42 -1.77 -1.50
CA GLY A 86 13.95 -0.82 -0.55
C GLY A 86 13.55 -1.15 0.90
N CYS A 87 12.28 -1.49 1.14
CA CYS A 87 11.83 -1.96 2.45
C CYS A 87 12.48 -3.29 2.87
N ARG A 88 12.54 -4.28 1.98
CA ARG A 88 13.16 -5.58 2.29
C ARG A 88 14.65 -5.49 2.60
N ALA A 89 15.33 -4.48 2.07
CA ALA A 89 16.75 -4.24 2.32
C ALA A 89 17.03 -3.55 3.67
N MET A 90 16.00 -3.00 4.33
CA MET A 90 16.17 -2.35 5.64
C MET A 90 16.39 -3.40 6.75
N PRO A 91 17.46 -3.28 7.54
CA PRO A 91 17.67 -4.19 8.67
C PRO A 91 16.53 -4.12 9.69
N GLY A 92 15.97 -5.27 10.04
CA GLY A 92 14.86 -5.38 10.99
C GLY A 92 13.47 -5.07 10.40
N ALA A 93 13.36 -4.90 9.07
CA ALA A 93 12.08 -4.79 8.41
C ALA A 93 11.47 -6.18 8.12
N GLU A 94 10.20 -6.37 8.50
CA GLU A 94 9.44 -7.61 8.29
C GLU A 94 8.15 -7.31 7.50
N LEU A 95 7.84 -8.15 6.52
CA LEU A 95 6.58 -8.04 5.77
C LEU A 95 5.45 -8.66 6.58
N VAL A 96 4.55 -7.83 7.10
CA VAL A 96 3.46 -8.26 8.00
C VAL A 96 2.09 -8.32 7.31
N ALA A 97 1.93 -7.65 6.16
CA ALA A 97 0.75 -7.81 5.33
C ALA A 97 1.07 -7.59 3.85
N TYR A 98 0.40 -8.36 2.99
CA TYR A 98 0.50 -8.22 1.55
C TYR A 98 -0.85 -8.41 0.89
N HIS A 99 -1.17 -7.50 -0.04
CA HIS A 99 -2.30 -7.62 -0.93
C HIS A 99 -1.84 -7.45 -2.36
N ASP A 100 -2.25 -8.42 -3.16
CA ASP A 100 -2.16 -8.40 -4.60
C ASP A 100 -3.57 -8.63 -5.17
N GLY A 101 -4.06 -7.67 -5.96
CA GLY A 101 -5.37 -7.78 -6.61
C GLY A 101 -5.38 -8.67 -7.87
N LEU A 102 -4.22 -9.09 -8.37
CA LEU A 102 -4.04 -9.91 -9.58
C LEU A 102 -3.24 -11.19 -9.27
N THR A 103 -3.55 -12.28 -9.98
CA THR A 103 -2.67 -13.47 -9.98
C THR A 103 -1.43 -13.23 -10.87
N GLU A 104 -0.43 -14.10 -10.77
CA GLU A 104 0.76 -14.05 -11.64
C GLU A 104 0.38 -14.13 -13.14
N ASP A 105 -0.55 -15.03 -13.49
CA ASP A 105 -1.07 -15.15 -14.85
C ASP A 105 -1.78 -13.86 -15.31
N GLU A 106 -2.62 -13.27 -14.45
CA GLU A 106 -3.31 -12.00 -14.74
C GLU A 106 -2.33 -10.83 -14.89
N ARG A 107 -1.19 -10.85 -14.20
CA ARG A 107 -0.11 -9.87 -14.41
C ARG A 107 0.60 -10.04 -15.74
N GLY A 108 0.86 -11.28 -16.12
CA GLY A 108 1.39 -11.62 -17.43
C GLY A 108 0.45 -11.12 -18.54
N GLU A 109 -0.85 -11.36 -18.37
CA GLU A 109 -1.89 -10.89 -19.28
C GLU A 109 -1.98 -9.37 -19.34
N LEU A 110 -1.98 -8.68 -18.19
CA LEU A 110 -1.98 -7.21 -18.13
C LEU A 110 -0.77 -6.62 -18.88
N SER A 111 0.42 -7.15 -18.63
CA SER A 111 1.67 -6.71 -19.28
C SER A 111 1.63 -6.96 -20.79
N PHE A 112 1.08 -8.09 -21.21
CA PHE A 112 0.88 -8.43 -22.61
C PHE A 112 -0.09 -7.45 -23.29
N LEU A 113 -1.25 -7.19 -22.70
CA LEU A 113 -2.26 -6.28 -23.27
C LEU A 113 -1.77 -4.83 -23.36
N PHE A 114 -1.00 -4.35 -22.37
CA PHE A 114 -0.32 -3.06 -22.48
C PHE A 114 0.67 -3.02 -23.64
N THR A 115 1.45 -4.09 -23.82
CA THR A 115 2.43 -4.20 -24.92
C THR A 115 1.74 -4.20 -26.28
N VAL A 116 0.67 -4.99 -26.44
CA VAL A 116 -0.13 -5.03 -27.67
C VAL A 116 -0.70 -3.66 -27.97
N ARG A 117 -1.34 -3.01 -26.98
CA ARG A 117 -1.90 -1.66 -27.13
C ARG A 117 -0.84 -0.65 -27.56
N TYR A 118 0.36 -0.71 -26.98
CA TYR A 118 1.47 0.17 -27.36
C TYR A 118 1.92 -0.07 -28.82
N LEU A 119 2.14 -1.33 -29.19
CA LEU A 119 2.57 -1.71 -30.54
C LEU A 119 1.52 -1.39 -31.61
N GLN A 120 0.23 -1.43 -31.25
CA GLN A 120 -0.90 -1.13 -32.13
C GLN A 120 -1.38 0.33 -32.03
N ALA A 121 -0.53 1.24 -31.54
CA ALA A 121 -0.82 2.68 -31.46
C ALA A 121 -2.15 3.01 -30.72
N GLY A 122 -2.48 2.22 -29.69
CA GLY A 122 -3.65 2.40 -28.85
C GLY A 122 -4.86 1.55 -29.24
N ALA A 123 -4.82 0.85 -30.38
CA ALA A 123 -5.91 -0.03 -30.79
C ALA A 123 -5.85 -1.37 -30.04
N LEU A 124 -7.00 -1.78 -29.49
CA LEU A 124 -7.28 -3.12 -29.01
C LEU A 124 -8.68 -3.50 -29.48
N GLU A 125 -8.91 -4.78 -29.75
CA GLU A 125 -10.27 -5.29 -29.95
C GLU A 125 -11.13 -5.02 -28.71
N PRO A 126 -12.45 -4.80 -28.84
CA PRO A 126 -13.32 -4.39 -27.73
C PRO A 126 -13.24 -5.29 -26.49
N ASP A 127 -13.19 -6.61 -26.69
CA ASP A 127 -13.10 -7.58 -25.59
C ASP A 127 -11.74 -7.50 -24.89
N ALA A 128 -10.66 -7.28 -25.65
CA ALA A 128 -9.31 -7.10 -25.11
C ALA A 128 -9.18 -5.77 -24.35
N ALA A 129 -9.83 -4.71 -24.84
CA ALA A 129 -9.90 -3.42 -24.14
C ALA A 129 -10.69 -3.55 -22.81
N ALA A 130 -11.85 -4.20 -22.83
CA ALA A 130 -12.63 -4.46 -21.63
C ALA A 130 -11.88 -5.34 -20.62
N ARG A 131 -11.15 -6.34 -21.10
CA ARG A 131 -10.28 -7.18 -20.25
C ARG A 131 -9.13 -6.38 -19.65
N LEU A 132 -8.48 -5.51 -20.43
CA LEU A 132 -7.44 -4.61 -19.95
C LEU A 132 -7.98 -3.70 -18.85
N ASP A 133 -9.13 -3.05 -19.04
CA ASP A 133 -9.74 -2.18 -18.04
C ASP A 133 -10.10 -2.93 -16.75
N ALA A 134 -10.61 -4.16 -16.86
CA ALA A 134 -10.93 -5.00 -15.71
C ALA A 134 -9.67 -5.40 -14.90
N LEU A 135 -8.55 -5.64 -15.58
CA LEU A 135 -7.26 -5.92 -14.92
C LEU A 135 -6.69 -4.66 -14.27
N ILE A 136 -6.73 -3.51 -14.95
CA ILE A 136 -6.29 -2.21 -14.42
C ILE A 136 -7.05 -1.85 -13.14
N ALA A 137 -8.38 -2.04 -13.12
CA ALA A 137 -9.21 -1.75 -11.96
C ALA A 137 -8.83 -2.57 -10.70
N ARG A 138 -8.08 -3.67 -10.89
CA ARG A 138 -7.62 -4.57 -9.83
C ARG A 138 -6.10 -4.55 -9.63
N ASP A 139 -5.34 -3.79 -10.42
CA ASP A 139 -3.87 -3.76 -10.34
C ASP A 139 -3.37 -2.89 -9.19
N LEU A 140 -3.88 -3.17 -7.99
CA LEU A 140 -3.44 -2.58 -6.75
C LEU A 140 -2.56 -3.58 -6.00
N ARG A 141 -1.38 -3.12 -5.60
CA ARG A 141 -0.50 -3.83 -4.68
C ARG A 141 -0.24 -3.00 -3.45
N ILE A 142 -0.41 -3.63 -2.29
CA ILE A 142 -0.11 -3.03 -0.99
C ILE A 142 0.77 -4.01 -0.24
N ALA A 143 1.97 -3.58 0.14
CA ALA A 143 2.84 -4.28 1.07
C ALA A 143 2.99 -3.45 2.34
N VAL A 144 2.82 -4.07 3.50
CA VAL A 144 3.01 -3.39 4.79
C VAL A 144 4.18 -4.01 5.52
N PHE A 145 5.16 -3.19 5.84
CA PHE A 145 6.35 -3.60 6.57
C PHE A 145 6.32 -3.03 7.98
N GLU A 146 6.58 -3.88 8.96
CA GLU A 146 6.96 -3.46 10.31
C GLU A 146 8.48 -3.28 10.36
N ALA A 147 8.96 -2.14 10.89
CA ALA A 147 10.40 -1.88 10.97
C ALA A 147 10.74 -0.85 12.06
N PRO A 148 12.02 -0.73 12.48
CA PRO A 148 12.46 0.30 13.45
C PRO A 148 12.29 1.75 12.96
N GLY A 149 12.07 1.95 11.66
CA GLY A 149 11.86 3.24 11.04
C GLY A 149 11.10 3.11 9.72
N VAL A 150 10.83 4.24 9.09
CA VAL A 150 10.18 4.29 7.78
C VAL A 150 11.18 3.82 6.74
N CYS A 151 10.79 2.88 5.86
CA CYS A 151 11.68 2.44 4.79
C CYS A 151 12.16 3.66 3.97
N ALA A 152 13.48 3.77 3.78
CA ALA A 152 14.02 4.75 2.86
C ALA A 152 13.63 4.36 1.43
N GLN A 153 13.15 5.32 0.65
CA GLN A 153 13.09 5.16 -0.81
C GLN A 153 14.56 5.08 -1.27
N ALA A 154 14.92 3.97 -1.91
CA ALA A 154 16.23 3.83 -2.57
C ALA A 154 16.32 4.76 -3.79
#